data_AF-A0A5K1F337-F1
#
_entry.id   AF-A0A5K1F337-F1
#
_cell.length_a   1.000
_cell.length_b   1.000
_cell.length_c   1.000
_cell.angle_alpha   90.00
_cell.angle_beta   90.00
_cell.angle_gamma   90.00
#
_symmetry.space_group_name_H-M   'P 1'
#
loop_
_entity.id
_entity.type
_entity.pdbx_description
1 polymer ?
#
loop_
_entity_poly.entity_id
_entity_poly.type
_entity_poly.pdbx_seq_one_letter_code
_entity_poly.pdbx_strand_id
1 'polypeptide(L)' 'NNIDFACSNGVDCSVLASGQACSLPDTIINHASVVINIYYSANGRQPHTCSFGNSGLITTVDP' A
#
# COMPACT_ATOMS: atom_id res chain seq x y z
N ASN A 1 -7.39 8.43 3.13
CA ASN A 1 -6.43 7.44 3.66
C ASN A 1 -5.82 6.71 2.48
N ASN A 2 -4.51 6.47 2.46
CA ASN A 2 -3.85 5.85 1.29
C ASN A 2 -4.35 4.41 1.03
N ILE A 3 -4.73 3.72 2.11
CA ILE A 3 -5.37 2.40 2.07
C ILE A 3 -6.67 2.47 1.26
N ASP A 4 -7.65 3.29 1.68
CA ASP A 4 -8.95 3.43 0.98
C ASP A 4 -8.80 3.75 -0.51
N PHE A 5 -7.85 4.62 -0.86
CA PHE A 5 -7.58 4.96 -2.25
C PHE A 5 -7.15 3.73 -3.03
N ALA A 6 -6.13 3.02 -2.56
CA ALA A 6 -5.61 1.87 -3.27
C ALA A 6 -6.64 0.71 -3.32
N CYS A 7 -7.41 0.48 -2.25
CA CYS A 7 -8.51 -0.48 -2.26
C CYS A 7 -9.56 -0.13 -3.34
N SER A 8 -9.91 1.15 -3.44
CA SER A 8 -10.88 1.64 -4.43
C SER A 8 -10.33 1.61 -5.86
N ASN A 9 -9.01 1.54 -6.03
CA ASN A 9 -8.34 1.46 -7.33
C ASN A 9 -7.89 0.02 -7.67
N GLY A 10 -8.54 -1.00 -7.10
CA GLY A 10 -8.38 -2.40 -7.50
C GLY A 10 -7.35 -3.20 -6.72
N VAL A 11 -6.83 -2.68 -5.60
CA VAL A 11 -6.05 -3.50 -4.66
C VAL A 11 -6.97 -4.29 -3.75
N ASP A 12 -6.69 -5.59 -3.60
CA ASP A 12 -7.36 -6.40 -2.61
C ASP A 12 -6.81 -6.11 -1.20
N CYS A 13 -7.55 -5.31 -0.44
CA CYS A 13 -7.19 -4.95 0.94
C CYS A 13 -7.59 -5.99 1.98
N SER A 14 -8.17 -7.13 1.58
CA SER A 14 -8.44 -8.24 2.51
C SER A 14 -7.15 -8.81 3.12
N VAL A 15 -6.01 -8.61 2.46
CA VAL A 15 -4.66 -9.00 2.93
C VAL A 15 -4.21 -8.27 4.20
N LEU A 16 -4.89 -7.17 4.56
CA LEU A 16 -4.64 -6.42 5.79
C LEU A 16 -5.45 -6.95 6.99
N ALA A 17 -6.37 -7.88 6.78
CA ALA A 17 -7.19 -8.42 7.85
C ALA A 17 -6.32 -9.12 8.91
N SER A 18 -6.69 -8.98 10.19
CA SER A 18 -6.00 -9.63 11.29
C SER A 18 -5.89 -11.14 11.05
N GLY A 19 -4.67 -11.69 11.16
CA GLY A 19 -4.39 -13.11 10.89
C GLY A 19 -3.88 -13.40 9.48
N GLN A 20 -3.76 -12.39 8.61
CA GLN A 20 -3.04 -12.49 7.33
C GLN A 20 -1.53 -12.31 7.52
N ALA A 21 -0.75 -12.81 6.57
CA ALA A 21 0.72 -12.78 6.62
C ALA A 21 1.30 -11.35 6.74
N CYS A 22 0.56 -10.33 6.27
CA CYS A 22 0.97 -8.93 6.31
C CYS A 22 0.25 -8.10 7.40
N SER A 23 -0.45 -8.74 8.34
CA SER A 23 -1.23 -8.06 9.38
C SER A 23 -0.40 -7.55 10.57
N LEU A 24 0.89 -7.93 10.64
CA LEU A 24 1.79 -7.52 11.72
C LEU A 24 3.04 -6.83 11.17
N PRO A 25 3.47 -5.70 11.78
CA PRO A 25 2.80 -5.00 12.88
C PRO A 25 1.47 -4.34 12.45
N ASP A 26 0.43 -4.45 13.30
CA ASP A 26 -0.91 -3.89 13.05
C ASP A 26 -0.90 -2.37 13.29
N THR A 27 -0.23 -1.68 12.36
CA THR A 27 -0.14 -0.23 12.34
C THR A 27 -0.64 0.27 11.01
N ILE A 28 -1.27 1.44 11.01
CA ILE A 28 -1.78 2.08 9.80
C ILE A 28 -0.65 2.31 8.78
N ILE A 29 0.58 2.57 9.25
CA ILE A 29 1.76 2.78 8.38
C ILE A 29 2.16 1.47 7.68
N ASN A 30 2.20 0.35 8.41
CA ASN A 30 2.51 -0.96 7.81
C ASN A 30 1.45 -1.36 6.78
N HIS A 31 0.17 -1.25 7.16
CA HIS A 31 -0.95 -1.55 6.27
C HIS A 31 -0.94 -0.65 5.02
N ALA A 32 -0.65 0.64 5.16
CA ALA A 32 -0.49 1.54 4.03
C ALA A 32 0.67 1.13 3.12
N SER A 33 1.82 0.74 3.69
CA SER A 33 3.01 0.33 2.93
C SER A 33 2.73 -0.93 2.09
N VAL A 34 2.06 -1.92 2.68
CA VAL A 34 1.67 -3.16 2.00
C VAL A 34 0.74 -2.87 0.83
N VAL A 35 -0.35 -2.14 1.06
CA VAL A 35 -1.36 -1.86 0.03
C VAL A 35 -0.80 -0.99 -1.09
N ILE A 36 0.02 0.02 -0.75
CA ILE A 36 0.69 0.87 -1.73
C ILE A 36 1.67 0.06 -2.58
N ASN A 37 2.43 -0.86 -1.99
CA ASN A 37 3.36 -1.71 -2.72
C ASN A 37 2.64 -2.64 -3.71
N ILE A 38 1.48 -3.19 -3.30
CA ILE A 38 0.63 -3.99 -4.19
C ILE A 38 0.08 -3.12 -5.32
N TYR A 39 -0.44 -1.92 -5.03
CA TYR A 39 -0.92 -0.97 -6.04
C TYR A 39 0.19 -0.63 -7.04
N TYR A 40 1.37 -0.27 -6.55
CA TYR A 40 2.54 0.07 -7.35
C TYR A 40 2.95 -1.09 -8.27
N SER A 41 2.98 -2.32 -7.73
CA SER A 41 3.30 -3.51 -8.51
C SER A 41 2.24 -3.82 -9.57
N ALA A 42 0.95 -3.66 -9.24
CA ALA A 42 -0.16 -3.87 -10.17
C ALA A 42 -0.17 -2.85 -11.32
N ASN A 43 0.28 -1.61 -11.07
CA ASN A 43 0.34 -0.53 -12.06
C ASN A 43 1.71 -0.44 -12.76
N GLY A 44 2.46 -1.54 -12.84
CA GLY A 44 3.68 -1.61 -13.64
C GLY A 44 4.88 -0.87 -13.05
N ARG A 45 4.88 -0.60 -11.73
CA ARG A 45 5.99 0.03 -10.99
C ARG A 45 6.40 1.39 -11.54
N GLN A 46 5.45 2.17 -12.03
CA GLN A 46 5.75 3.46 -12.61
C GLN A 46 5.82 4.56 -11.54
N PRO A 47 6.76 5.52 -11.58
CA PRO A 47 6.93 6.52 -10.53
C PRO A 47 5.67 7.33 -10.22
N HIS A 48 4.84 7.59 -11.23
CA HIS A 48 3.59 8.32 -11.09
C HIS A 48 2.49 7.54 -10.34
N THR A 49 2.61 6.21 -10.26
CA THR A 49 1.66 5.35 -9.53
C THR A 49 1.89 5.36 -8.02
N CYS A 50 2.96 6.00 -7.54
CA CYS A 50 3.14 6.27 -6.12
C CYS A 50 2.70 7.68 -5.71
N SER A 51 2.09 8.44 -6.63
CA SER A 51 1.56 9.78 -6.34
C SER A 51 0.18 9.68 -5.69
N PHE A 52 0.14 9.28 -4.42
CA PHE A 52 -1.08 9.24 -3.60
C PHE A 52 -1.42 10.63 -3.05
N GLY A 53 -1.58 11.63 -3.93
CA GLY A 53 -1.98 13.00 -3.55
C GLY A 53 -1.08 13.67 -2.50
N ASN A 54 0.24 13.61 -2.68
CA ASN A 54 1.29 14.07 -1.73
C ASN A 54 1.39 13.30 -0.40
N SER A 55 0.66 12.20 -0.23
CA SER A 55 0.73 11.36 0.99
C SER A 55 1.50 10.04 0.79
N GLY A 56 1.99 9.76 -0.42
CA GLY A 56 2.82 8.60 -0.74
C GLY A 56 4.24 9.02 -1.05
N LEU A 57 5.21 8.45 -0.34
CA LEU A 57 6.64 8.62 -0.63
C LEU A 57 7.15 7.32 -1.23
N ILE A 58 7.78 7.36 -2.41
CA ILE A 58 8.56 6.22 -2.91
C ILE A 58 9.82 6.15 -2.04
N THR A 59 9.85 5.23 -1.09
CA THR A 59 11.10 4.84 -0.43
C THR A 59 11.67 3.63 -1.14
N THR A 60 12.93 3.71 -1.56
CA THR A 60 13.73 2.56 -2.02
C THR A 60 14.46 1.88 -0.87
N VAL A 61 14.23 2.35 0.37
CA VAL A 61 14.78 1.77 1.59
C VAL A 61 13.70 0.88 2.21
N ASP A 62 14.00 -0.41 2.30
CA ASP A 62 13.29 -1.40 3.12
C ASP A 62 13.51 -1.01 4.60
N PRO A 63 12.45 -0.62 5.36
CA PRO A 63 12.58 -0.16 6.74
C PRO A 63 12.89 -1.27 7.76
#